data_AF-A0AAD1WQQ9-F1
#
_entry.id   AF-A0AAD1WQQ9-F1
#
_cell.length_a   1.000
_cell.length_b   1.000
_cell.length_c   1.000
_cell.angle_alpha   90.00
_cell.angle_beta   90.00
_cell.angle_gamma   90.00
#
_symmetry.space_group_name_H-M   'P 1'
#
loop_
_entity.id
_entity.type
_entity.pdbx_description
1 polymer ?
#
loop_
_entity_poly.entity_id
_entity_poly.type
_entity_poly.pdbx_seq_one_letter_code
_entity_poly.pdbx_strand_id
1 'polypeptide(L)'
;MFLPFIYLRSEYNAFWRCVQAGATYLCVQLCKMLFLATFFPTWEGAAGSYDFIGEFMKATVDLADLLGLHLVMSRNAGKGEYKIMVAAMGWATAELVMSRCLPLWVGARGIEFDWKYIQMSIDSNISLVHYMAVAALVWMWTRYDLPTHYRLPVTVLLGLSMYKAFLMDCFVHVFLLGSWTSLLLKAVVTGLLSFSCLTLFVSLVHSN
;
A
#
# COMPACT_ATOMS: atom_id res chain seq x y z
N MET A 1 -9.50 1.73 -11.26
CA MET A 1 -9.13 0.29 -11.24
C MET A 1 -9.13 -0.38 -12.62
N PHE A 2 -10.17 -0.21 -13.45
CA PHE A 2 -10.26 -0.90 -14.74
C PHE A 2 -9.25 -0.46 -15.83
N LEU A 3 -8.93 0.84 -15.94
CA LEU A 3 -7.98 1.33 -16.96
C LEU A 3 -6.57 0.71 -16.89
N PRO A 4 -5.89 0.64 -15.73
CA PRO A 4 -4.56 0.01 -15.65
C PRO A 4 -4.61 -1.50 -15.87
N PHE A 5 -5.73 -2.15 -15.57
CA PHE A 5 -5.94 -3.57 -15.83
C PHE A 5 -6.10 -3.89 -17.33
N ILE A 6 -6.71 -2.98 -18.10
CA ILE A 6 -6.83 -3.10 -19.56
C ILE A 6 -5.46 -3.09 -20.24
N TYR A 7 -4.51 -2.30 -19.75
CA TYR A 7 -3.11 -2.32 -20.23
C TYR A 7 -2.42 -3.67 -19.97
N LEU A 8 -2.72 -4.31 -18.82
CA LEU A 8 -2.15 -5.60 -18.44
C LEU A 8 -2.69 -6.77 -19.30
N ARG A 9 -3.89 -6.64 -19.86
CA ARG A 9 -4.61 -7.71 -20.56
C ARG A 9 -4.02 -8.10 -21.93
N SER A 10 -3.04 -7.36 -22.46
CA SER A 10 -2.44 -7.73 -23.77
C SER A 10 -1.68 -9.06 -23.72
N GLU A 11 -1.31 -9.55 -22.53
CA GLU A 11 -0.71 -10.87 -22.33
C GLU A 11 -1.64 -11.79 -21.51
N TYR A 12 -2.06 -12.92 -22.09
CA TYR A 12 -2.92 -13.92 -21.44
C TYR A 12 -2.34 -14.45 -20.10
N ASN A 13 -1.01 -14.42 -19.92
CA ASN A 13 -0.34 -14.82 -18.68
C ASN A 13 -0.34 -13.75 -17.57
N ALA A 14 -0.59 -12.48 -17.89
CA ALA A 14 -0.52 -11.38 -16.92
C ALA A 14 -1.61 -11.48 -15.86
N PHE A 15 -2.81 -11.89 -16.28
CA PHE A 15 -3.94 -12.07 -15.38
C PHE A 15 -3.64 -13.10 -14.30
N TRP A 16 -3.09 -14.26 -14.67
CA TRP A 16 -2.80 -15.33 -13.72
C TRP A 16 -1.71 -14.92 -12.71
N ARG A 17 -0.70 -14.18 -13.16
CA ARG A 17 0.34 -13.62 -12.29
C ARG A 17 -0.21 -12.56 -11.33
N CYS A 18 -1.17 -11.76 -11.79
CA CYS A 18 -1.89 -10.78 -10.97
C CYS A 18 -2.73 -11.48 -9.89
N VAL A 19 -3.44 -12.57 -10.25
CA VAL A 19 -4.18 -13.41 -9.30
C VAL A 19 -3.23 -14.03 -8.27
N GLN A 20 -2.08 -14.55 -8.70
CA GLN A 20 -1.06 -15.10 -7.80
C GLN A 20 -0.50 -14.04 -6.83
N ALA A 21 -0.30 -12.81 -7.31
CA ALA A 21 0.09 -11.68 -6.45
C ALA A 21 -0.99 -11.39 -5.39
N GLY A 22 -2.26 -11.37 -5.79
CA GLY A 22 -3.38 -11.22 -4.86
C GLY A 22 -3.51 -12.36 -3.84
N ALA A 23 -3.25 -13.61 -4.25
CA ALA A 23 -3.23 -14.75 -3.33
C ALA A 23 -2.08 -14.64 -2.30
N THR A 24 -0.93 -14.11 -2.72
CA THR A 24 0.19 -13.84 -1.81
C THR A 24 -0.18 -12.76 -0.79
N TYR A 25 -0.86 -11.70 -1.21
CA TYR A 25 -1.42 -10.70 -0.29
C TYR A 25 -2.34 -11.33 0.76
N LEU A 26 -3.28 -12.20 0.36
CA LEU A 26 -4.18 -12.86 1.31
C LEU A 26 -3.41 -13.68 2.35
N CYS A 27 -2.38 -14.40 1.94
CA CYS A 27 -1.53 -15.15 2.86
C CYS A 27 -0.81 -14.24 3.86
N VAL A 28 -0.16 -13.17 3.38
CA VAL A 28 0.53 -12.19 4.22
C VAL A 28 -0.44 -11.53 5.20
N GLN A 29 -1.61 -11.11 4.72
CA GLN A 29 -2.63 -10.47 5.53
C GLN A 29 -3.17 -11.41 6.62
N LEU A 30 -3.36 -12.70 6.32
CA LEU A 30 -3.76 -13.69 7.33
C LEU A 30 -2.68 -13.88 8.39
N CYS A 31 -1.40 -14.02 7.99
CA CYS A 31 -0.29 -14.11 8.93
C CYS A 31 -0.18 -12.88 9.82
N LYS A 32 -0.35 -11.68 9.24
CA LYS A 32 -0.35 -10.40 9.96
C LYS A 32 -1.47 -10.33 10.99
N MET A 33 -2.71 -10.66 10.59
CA MET A 33 -3.85 -10.63 11.51
C MET A 33 -3.71 -11.65 12.64
N LEU A 34 -3.14 -12.83 12.37
CA LEU A 34 -2.84 -13.82 13.40
C LEU A 34 -1.80 -13.29 14.39
N PHE A 35 -0.71 -12.69 13.90
CA PHE A 35 0.34 -12.12 14.76
C PHE A 35 -0.20 -10.98 15.63
N LEU A 36 -0.96 -10.06 15.04
CA LEU A 36 -1.60 -8.98 15.78
C LEU A 36 -2.52 -9.55 16.87
N ALA A 37 -3.38 -10.52 16.52
CA ALA A 37 -4.31 -11.12 17.47
C ALA A 37 -3.63 -11.91 18.61
N THR A 38 -2.42 -12.44 18.42
CA THR A 38 -1.70 -13.18 19.48
C THR A 38 -0.86 -12.28 20.39
N PHE A 39 -0.25 -11.21 19.85
CA PHE A 39 0.70 -10.37 20.60
C PHE A 39 0.12 -9.05 21.11
N PHE A 40 -0.93 -8.51 20.48
CA PHE A 40 -1.56 -7.27 20.95
C PHE A 40 -2.57 -7.39 22.10
N PRO A 41 -3.32 -8.50 22.33
CA PRO A 41 -4.18 -8.57 23.51
C PRO A 41 -3.39 -8.51 24.83
N THR A 42 -2.08 -8.80 24.80
CA THR A 42 -1.18 -8.68 25.95
C THR A 42 -0.61 -7.28 26.16
N TRP A 43 -0.91 -6.31 25.28
CA TRP A 43 -0.31 -4.97 25.26
C TRP A 43 -1.30 -3.85 25.65
N GLU A 44 -2.44 -4.15 26.28
CA GLU A 44 -3.36 -3.10 26.75
C GLU A 44 -2.69 -2.18 27.80
N GLY A 45 -2.13 -1.08 27.32
CA GLY A 45 -1.78 0.09 28.13
C GLY A 45 -3.05 0.73 28.68
N ALA A 46 -2.94 1.33 29.88
CA ALA A 46 -4.06 1.88 30.65
C ALA A 46 -5.03 2.73 29.80
N ALA A 47 -6.32 2.40 29.91
CA ALA A 47 -7.41 3.00 29.16
C ALA A 47 -7.40 4.54 29.22
N GLY A 48 -7.26 5.19 28.05
CA GLY A 48 -7.44 6.64 27.88
C GLY A 48 -6.26 7.39 27.24
N SER A 49 -5.11 6.75 27.03
CA SER A 49 -3.97 7.35 26.34
C SER A 49 -3.74 6.72 24.96
N TYR A 50 -3.34 7.52 23.97
CA TYR A 50 -2.95 7.00 22.65
C TYR A 50 -1.68 6.17 22.79
N ASP A 51 -1.77 4.89 22.44
CA ASP A 51 -0.68 3.93 22.60
C ASP A 51 0.34 4.04 21.45
N PHE A 52 1.26 5.00 21.58
CA PHE A 52 2.33 5.21 20.60
C PHE A 52 3.17 3.95 20.34
N ILE A 53 3.42 3.13 21.36
CA ILE A 53 4.26 1.95 21.22
C ILE A 53 3.50 0.83 20.51
N GLY A 54 2.20 0.66 20.79
CA GLY A 54 1.34 -0.25 20.03
C GLY A 54 1.24 0.13 18.55
N GLU A 55 1.05 1.42 18.25
CA GLU A 55 0.99 1.92 16.88
C GLU A 55 2.34 1.80 16.14
N PHE A 56 3.46 2.01 16.84
CA PHE A 56 4.79 1.72 16.29
C PHE A 56 4.98 0.22 16.00
N MET A 57 4.54 -0.65 16.90
CA MET A 57 4.62 -2.11 16.68
C MET A 57 3.77 -2.54 15.49
N LYS A 58 2.56 -1.98 15.30
CA LYS A 58 1.75 -2.22 14.09
C LYS A 58 2.50 -1.79 12.83
N ALA A 59 3.16 -0.62 12.86
CA ALA A 59 3.98 -0.17 11.75
C ALA A 59 5.18 -1.11 11.45
N THR A 60 5.74 -1.79 12.46
CA THR A 60 6.77 -2.82 12.21
C THR A 60 6.19 -4.09 11.59
N VAL A 61 4.97 -4.48 11.97
CA VAL A 61 4.26 -5.60 11.34
C VAL A 61 3.92 -5.29 9.88
N ASP A 62 3.67 -4.02 9.54
CA ASP A 62 3.46 -3.58 8.16
C ASP A 62 4.70 -3.79 7.25
N LEU A 63 5.90 -3.98 7.81
CA LEU A 63 7.08 -4.40 7.02
C LEU A 63 6.88 -5.78 6.36
N ALA A 64 5.98 -6.61 6.89
CA ALA A 64 5.63 -7.88 6.26
C ALA A 64 5.00 -7.68 4.88
N ASP A 65 4.29 -6.57 4.66
CA ASP A 65 3.68 -6.24 3.37
C ASP A 65 4.75 -5.93 2.30
N LEU A 66 5.87 -5.30 2.69
CA LEU A 66 7.03 -5.11 1.81
C LEU A 66 7.69 -6.44 1.43
N LEU A 67 7.85 -7.36 2.39
CA LEU A 67 8.41 -8.68 2.13
C LEU A 67 7.53 -9.48 1.18
N GLY A 68 6.21 -9.36 1.34
CA GLY A 68 5.23 -9.94 0.42
C GLY A 68 5.37 -9.38 -0.99
N LEU A 69 5.43 -8.06 -1.15
CA LEU A 69 5.64 -7.41 -2.45
C LEU A 69 6.97 -7.82 -3.10
N HIS A 70 8.05 -7.90 -2.31
CA HIS A 70 9.34 -8.40 -2.75
C HIS A 70 9.27 -9.84 -3.28
N LEU A 71 8.58 -10.72 -2.55
CA LEU A 71 8.38 -12.12 -2.95
C LEU A 71 7.57 -12.24 -4.24
N VAL A 72 6.53 -11.41 -4.41
CA VAL A 72 5.75 -11.37 -5.65
C VAL A 72 6.62 -10.94 -6.84
N MET A 73 7.50 -9.96 -6.65
CA MET A 73 8.40 -9.49 -7.71
C MET A 73 9.51 -10.49 -8.05
N SER A 74 10.00 -11.25 -7.07
CA SER A 74 11.02 -12.27 -7.30
C SER A 74 10.48 -13.49 -8.05
N ARG A 75 9.21 -13.86 -7.82
CA ARG A 75 8.54 -14.96 -8.52
C ARG A 75 8.15 -14.64 -9.96
N ASN A 76 7.91 -13.37 -10.28
CA ASN A 76 7.53 -12.96 -11.62
C ASN A 76 8.77 -12.74 -12.50
N ALA A 77 8.94 -13.55 -13.55
CA ALA A 77 9.98 -13.36 -14.58
C ALA A 77 9.49 -12.45 -15.71
N GLY A 78 10.29 -11.45 -16.11
CA GLY A 78 9.93 -10.49 -17.16
C GLY A 78 10.63 -9.14 -17.01
N LYS A 79 10.30 -8.18 -17.88
CA LYS A 79 10.77 -6.78 -17.79
C LYS A 79 10.33 -6.16 -16.47
N GLY A 80 11.18 -5.33 -15.87
CA GLY A 80 10.97 -4.75 -14.54
C GLY A 80 9.68 -3.96 -14.38
N GLU A 81 9.37 -3.10 -15.35
CA GLU A 81 8.15 -2.28 -15.40
C GLU A 81 6.88 -3.14 -15.28
N TYR A 82 6.86 -4.26 -15.99
CA TYR A 82 5.75 -5.20 -15.95
C TYR A 82 5.63 -5.87 -14.58
N LYS A 83 6.75 -6.25 -13.94
CA LYS A 83 6.73 -6.84 -12.59
C LYS A 83 6.13 -5.87 -11.58
N ILE A 84 6.47 -4.59 -11.66
CA ILE A 84 5.93 -3.54 -10.79
C ILE A 84 4.42 -3.43 -10.98
N MET A 85 3.94 -3.32 -12.24
CA MET A 85 2.51 -3.17 -12.52
C MET A 85 1.70 -4.37 -12.07
N VAL A 86 2.15 -5.60 -12.35
CA VAL A 86 1.45 -6.83 -11.94
C VAL A 86 1.40 -6.94 -10.41
N ALA A 87 2.53 -6.71 -9.72
CA ALA A 87 2.59 -6.80 -8.27
C ALA A 87 1.68 -5.74 -7.61
N ALA A 88 1.79 -4.49 -8.03
CA ALA A 88 0.99 -3.40 -7.47
C ALA A 88 -0.51 -3.60 -7.72
N MET A 89 -0.90 -3.96 -8.94
CA MET A 89 -2.30 -4.17 -9.30
C MET A 89 -2.89 -5.37 -8.56
N GLY A 90 -2.19 -6.49 -8.50
CA GLY A 90 -2.65 -7.68 -7.78
C GLY A 90 -2.81 -7.42 -6.28
N TRP A 91 -1.84 -6.73 -5.69
CA TRP A 91 -1.85 -6.36 -4.28
C TRP A 91 -2.99 -5.39 -3.94
N ALA A 92 -3.07 -4.25 -4.64
CA ALA A 92 -4.12 -3.26 -4.43
C ALA A 92 -5.52 -3.81 -4.74
N THR A 93 -5.64 -4.73 -5.70
CA THR A 93 -6.91 -5.38 -6.01
C THR A 93 -7.36 -6.31 -4.89
N ALA A 94 -6.44 -7.14 -4.38
CA ALA A 94 -6.76 -8.05 -3.29
C ALA A 94 -7.08 -7.28 -2.00
N GLU A 95 -6.37 -6.19 -1.72
CA GLU A 95 -6.64 -5.30 -0.60
C GLU A 95 -8.01 -4.63 -0.72
N LEU A 96 -8.36 -4.07 -1.88
CA LEU A 96 -9.67 -3.47 -2.11
C LEU A 96 -10.80 -4.50 -1.96
N VAL A 97 -10.65 -5.69 -2.55
CA VAL A 97 -11.67 -6.74 -2.44
C VAL A 97 -11.82 -7.20 -0.99
N MET A 98 -10.73 -7.44 -0.27
CA MET A 98 -10.80 -7.95 1.09
C MET A 98 -11.33 -6.90 2.09
N SER A 99 -10.90 -5.65 1.95
CA SER A 99 -11.20 -4.58 2.91
C SER A 99 -12.52 -3.87 2.62
N ARG A 100 -12.93 -3.80 1.34
CA ARG A 100 -13.98 -2.88 0.89
C ARG A 100 -15.14 -3.56 0.15
N CYS A 101 -15.02 -4.83 -0.25
CA CYS A 101 -16.14 -5.54 -0.91
C CYS A 101 -17.32 -5.75 0.03
N LEU A 102 -17.09 -6.18 1.28
CA LEU A 102 -18.17 -6.41 2.25
C LEU A 102 -18.95 -5.12 2.59
N PRO A 103 -18.30 -3.98 2.90
CA PRO A 103 -19.04 -2.78 3.27
C PRO A 103 -19.73 -2.12 2.08
N LEU A 104 -19.18 -2.22 0.87
CA LEU A 104 -19.85 -1.78 -0.36
C LEU A 104 -21.04 -2.67 -0.71
N TRP A 105 -20.93 -3.99 -0.52
CA TRP A 105 -22.02 -4.94 -0.74
C TRP A 105 -23.19 -4.70 0.21
N VAL A 106 -22.89 -4.51 1.51
CA VAL A 106 -23.91 -4.20 2.52
C VAL A 106 -24.50 -2.81 2.28
N GLY A 107 -23.67 -1.83 1.90
CA GLY A 107 -24.13 -0.48 1.53
C GLY A 107 -25.06 -0.47 0.32
N ALA A 108 -24.79 -1.29 -0.70
CA ALA A 108 -25.66 -1.45 -1.86
C ALA A 108 -27.02 -2.10 -1.54
N ARG A 109 -27.16 -2.76 -0.37
CA ARG A 109 -28.42 -3.30 0.12
C ARG A 109 -29.21 -2.29 0.97
N GLY A 110 -28.59 -1.19 1.39
CA GLY A 110 -29.27 -0.08 2.08
C GLY A 110 -29.93 0.87 1.08
N ILE A 111 -31.05 1.48 1.48
CA ILE A 111 -31.78 2.48 0.68
C ILE A 111 -31.18 3.89 0.87
N GLU A 112 -30.25 4.06 1.80
CA GLU A 112 -29.70 5.35 2.21
C GLU A 112 -28.29 5.57 1.64
N PHE A 113 -28.16 6.63 0.83
CA PHE A 113 -26.88 7.03 0.25
C PHE A 113 -26.04 7.79 1.27
N ASP A 114 -25.10 7.10 1.91
CA ASP A 114 -24.17 7.71 2.84
C ASP A 114 -22.89 8.23 2.18
N TRP A 115 -22.49 9.44 2.59
CA TRP A 115 -21.24 10.08 2.21
C TRP A 115 -19.98 9.27 2.60
N LYS A 116 -20.12 8.38 3.59
CA LYS A 116 -19.11 7.43 4.05
C LYS A 116 -18.63 6.48 2.94
N TYR A 117 -19.54 6.00 2.09
CA TYR A 117 -19.18 5.07 1.00
C TYR A 117 -18.39 5.77 -0.11
N ILE A 118 -18.66 7.06 -0.34
CA ILE A 118 -17.87 7.89 -1.26
C ILE A 118 -16.45 8.09 -0.71
N GLN A 119 -16.31 8.48 0.55
CA GLN A 119 -15.00 8.63 1.18
C GLN A 119 -14.19 7.35 1.13
N MET A 120 -14.82 6.21 1.42
CA MET A 120 -14.21 4.89 1.37
C MET A 120 -13.72 4.52 -0.05
N SER A 121 -14.48 4.90 -1.07
CA SER A 121 -14.12 4.69 -2.47
C SER A 121 -12.93 5.58 -2.89
N ILE A 122 -12.93 6.85 -2.47
CA ILE A 122 -11.81 7.77 -2.74
C ILE A 122 -10.54 7.31 -2.00
N ASP A 123 -10.67 6.91 -0.74
CA ASP A 123 -9.58 6.37 0.09
C ASP A 123 -8.92 5.16 -0.58
N SER A 124 -9.73 4.25 -1.13
CA SER A 124 -9.24 3.05 -1.83
C SER A 124 -8.43 3.40 -3.08
N ASN A 125 -8.84 4.42 -3.84
CA ASN A 125 -8.07 4.90 -4.99
C ASN A 125 -6.74 5.53 -4.57
N ILE A 126 -6.73 6.30 -3.48
CA ILE A 126 -5.50 6.88 -2.93
C ILE A 126 -4.54 5.76 -2.47
N SER A 127 -5.05 4.75 -1.75
CA SER A 127 -4.26 3.58 -1.33
C SER A 127 -3.70 2.82 -2.54
N LEU A 128 -4.45 2.65 -3.62
CA LEU A 128 -3.96 2.01 -4.85
C LEU A 128 -2.73 2.73 -5.43
N VAL A 129 -2.79 4.06 -5.54
CA VAL A 129 -1.66 4.87 -6.03
C VAL A 129 -0.45 4.76 -5.10
N HIS A 130 -0.69 4.65 -3.79
CA HIS A 130 0.37 4.41 -2.82
C HIS A 130 1.04 3.04 -3.03
N TYR A 131 0.27 1.96 -3.17
CA TYR A 131 0.84 0.62 -3.41
C TYR A 131 1.60 0.54 -4.73
N MET A 132 1.17 1.26 -5.77
CA MET A 132 1.94 1.39 -7.02
C MET A 132 3.30 2.06 -6.78
N ALA A 133 3.34 3.15 -6.01
CA ALA A 133 4.58 3.83 -5.69
C ALA A 133 5.52 2.97 -4.81
N VAL A 134 4.97 2.27 -3.80
CA VAL A 134 5.74 1.36 -2.94
C VAL A 134 6.29 0.18 -3.73
N ALA A 135 5.49 -0.42 -4.61
CA ALA A 135 5.96 -1.49 -5.48
C ALA A 135 7.10 -1.02 -6.40
N ALA A 136 7.01 0.18 -6.97
CA ALA A 136 8.09 0.75 -7.77
C ALA A 136 9.36 1.00 -6.94
N LEU A 137 9.23 1.50 -5.71
CA LEU A 137 10.36 1.71 -4.78
C LEU A 137 11.03 0.39 -4.39
N VAL A 138 10.26 -0.65 -4.05
CA VAL A 138 10.78 -1.99 -3.74
C VAL A 138 11.51 -2.58 -4.94
N TRP A 139 10.97 -2.42 -6.14
CA TRP A 139 11.64 -2.87 -7.35
C TRP A 139 12.96 -2.13 -7.61
N MET A 140 12.98 -0.80 -7.47
CA MET A 140 14.22 -0.02 -7.61
C MET A 140 15.27 -0.42 -6.56
N TRP A 141 14.83 -0.70 -5.32
CA TRP A 141 15.69 -1.13 -4.22
C TRP A 141 16.36 -2.49 -4.46
N THR A 142 15.62 -3.41 -5.08
CA THR A 142 16.10 -4.78 -5.36
C THR A 142 17.03 -4.88 -6.57
N ARG A 143 17.13 -3.81 -7.36
CA ARG A 143 17.99 -3.80 -8.54
C ARG A 143 19.46 -3.66 -8.14
N TYR A 144 20.28 -4.63 -8.56
CA TYR A 144 21.71 -4.64 -8.24
C TYR A 144 22.50 -3.47 -8.87
N ASP A 145 22.06 -2.97 -10.02
CA ASP A 145 22.67 -1.86 -10.77
C ASP A 145 22.31 -0.45 -10.24
N LEU A 146 21.97 -0.31 -8.95
CA LEU A 146 21.65 1.00 -8.39
C LEU A 146 22.93 1.73 -7.94
N PRO A 147 23.32 2.85 -8.59
CA PRO A 147 24.45 3.66 -8.14
C PRO A 147 24.28 4.11 -6.68
N THR A 148 25.38 4.11 -5.92
CA THR A 148 25.38 4.35 -4.47
C THR A 148 24.68 5.64 -4.07
N HIS A 149 24.74 6.67 -4.92
CA HIS A 149 24.06 7.95 -4.71
C HIS A 149 22.53 7.85 -4.68
N TYR A 150 21.92 6.95 -5.46
CA TYR A 150 20.47 6.77 -5.53
C TYR A 150 19.92 5.76 -4.50
N ARG A 151 20.80 4.97 -3.86
CA ARG A 151 20.38 4.03 -2.81
C ARG A 151 19.77 4.74 -1.61
N LEU A 152 20.38 5.84 -1.17
CA LEU A 152 19.94 6.57 0.02
C LEU A 152 18.58 7.26 -0.18
N PRO A 153 18.31 7.96 -1.30
CA PRO A 153 16.96 8.47 -1.59
C PRO A 153 15.89 7.37 -1.64
N VAL A 154 16.19 6.21 -2.21
CA VAL A 154 15.23 5.10 -2.31
C VAL A 154 14.94 4.49 -0.93
N THR A 155 15.95 4.27 -0.07
CA THR A 155 15.69 3.80 1.30
C THR A 155 14.85 4.78 2.10
N VAL A 156 15.16 6.07 2.01
CA VAL A 156 14.47 7.10 2.79
C VAL A 156 13.00 7.18 2.37
N LEU A 157 12.71 7.18 1.07
CA LEU A 157 11.32 7.18 0.58
C LEU A 157 10.59 5.88 0.93
N LEU A 158 11.26 4.74 0.90
CA LEU A 158 10.66 3.46 1.29
C LEU A 158 10.36 3.44 2.79
N GLY A 159 11.27 3.91 3.64
CA GLY A 159 11.03 4.10 5.06
C GLY A 159 9.88 5.06 5.35
N LEU A 160 9.85 6.21 4.67
CA LEU A 160 8.76 7.19 4.79
C LEU A 160 7.41 6.59 4.37
N SER A 161 7.40 5.74 3.33
CA SER A 161 6.18 5.08 2.87
C SER A 161 5.59 4.12 3.92
N MET A 162 6.44 3.45 4.71
CA MET A 162 6.01 2.52 5.77
C MET A 162 5.47 3.25 6.99
N TYR A 163 6.19 4.26 7.47
CA TYR A 163 5.76 5.03 8.63
C TYR A 163 4.65 6.04 8.32
N LYS A 164 4.25 6.18 7.05
CA LYS A 164 3.18 7.09 6.64
C LYS A 164 1.87 6.84 7.41
N ALA A 165 1.45 5.59 7.59
CA ALA A 165 0.20 5.27 8.28
C ALA A 165 0.26 5.76 9.74
N PHE A 166 1.34 5.40 10.44
CA PHE A 166 1.61 5.88 11.80
C PHE A 166 1.66 7.42 11.90
N LEU A 167 2.35 8.09 10.97
CA LEU A 167 2.43 9.56 10.95
C LEU A 167 1.08 10.21 10.68
N MET A 168 0.25 9.62 9.82
CA MET A 168 -1.10 10.09 9.54
C MET A 168 -2.00 9.98 10.76
N ASP A 169 -1.98 8.84 11.44
CA ASP A 169 -2.80 8.61 12.63
C ASP A 169 -2.37 9.53 13.78
N CYS A 170 -1.06 9.70 13.99
CA CYS A 170 -0.53 10.69 14.92
C CYS A 170 -1.04 12.11 14.58
N PHE A 171 -0.97 12.51 13.31
CA PHE A 171 -1.38 13.85 12.88
C PHE A 171 -2.90 14.06 13.04
N VAL A 172 -3.72 13.07 12.69
CA VAL A 172 -5.18 13.13 12.87
C VAL A 172 -5.54 13.24 14.35
N HIS A 173 -4.87 12.51 15.22
CA HIS A 173 -5.08 12.60 16.66
C HIS A 173 -4.64 13.94 17.27
N VAL A 174 -3.49 14.48 16.85
CA VAL A 174 -2.97 15.75 17.37
C VAL A 174 -3.83 16.94 16.93
N PHE A 175 -4.30 16.95 15.68
CA PHE A 175 -5.06 18.07 15.12
C PHE A 175 -6.59 17.89 15.17
N LEU A 176 -7.09 16.76 15.69
CA LEU A 176 -8.52 16.40 15.74
C LEU A 176 -9.21 16.62 14.38
N LEU A 177 -8.55 16.17 13.31
CA LEU A 177 -8.99 16.41 11.95
C LEU A 177 -10.30 15.69 11.63
N GLY A 178 -11.22 16.41 10.98
CA GLY A 178 -12.44 15.83 10.44
C GLY A 178 -12.15 14.82 9.32
N SER A 179 -13.14 13.97 9.02
CA SER A 179 -13.01 12.89 8.03
C SER A 179 -12.67 13.36 6.60
N TRP A 180 -13.15 14.54 6.19
CA TRP A 180 -12.82 15.12 4.89
C TRP A 180 -11.39 15.66 4.82
N THR A 181 -10.94 16.29 5.90
CA THR A 181 -9.61 16.88 5.98
C THR A 181 -8.52 15.81 6.12
N SER A 182 -8.78 14.71 6.84
CA SER A 182 -7.85 13.58 6.91
C SER A 182 -7.69 12.89 5.56
N LEU A 183 -8.79 12.75 4.80
CA LEU A 183 -8.75 12.19 3.45
C LEU A 183 -7.96 13.07 2.47
N LEU A 184 -8.14 14.40 2.54
CA LEU A 184 -7.38 15.35 1.73
C LEU A 184 -5.88 15.29 2.07
N LEU A 185 -5.53 15.29 3.35
CA LEU A 185 -4.15 15.17 3.81
C LEU A 185 -3.51 13.86 3.31
N LYS A 186 -4.22 12.74 3.42
CA LYS A 186 -3.78 11.44 2.90
C LYS A 186 -3.55 11.52 1.39
N ALA A 187 -4.43 12.18 0.64
CA ALA A 187 -4.27 12.38 -0.80
C ALA A 187 -3.01 13.18 -1.13
N VAL A 188 -2.78 14.31 -0.45
CA VAL A 188 -1.62 15.19 -0.68
C VAL A 188 -0.31 14.45 -0.39
N VAL A 189 -0.19 13.79 0.77
CA VAL A 189 1.04 13.08 1.13
C VAL A 189 1.29 11.88 0.20
N THR A 190 0.23 11.18 -0.21
CA THR A 190 0.37 10.12 -1.22
C THR A 190 0.84 10.70 -2.56
N GLY A 191 0.26 11.80 -3.00
CA GLY A 191 0.64 12.48 -4.24
C GLY A 191 2.10 12.91 -4.25
N LEU A 192 2.57 13.53 -3.16
CA LEU A 192 3.98 13.94 -3.01
C LEU A 192 4.93 12.73 -3.03
N LEU A 193 4.58 11.66 -2.34
CA LEU A 193 5.39 10.44 -2.31
C LEU A 193 5.45 9.76 -3.68
N SER A 194 4.30 9.65 -4.37
CA SER A 194 4.23 9.08 -5.72
C SER A 194 4.95 9.95 -6.75
N PHE A 195 4.85 11.27 -6.65
CA PHE A 195 5.60 12.20 -7.51
C PHE A 195 7.12 12.05 -7.30
N SER A 196 7.57 12.02 -6.05
CA SER A 196 8.98 11.80 -5.71
C SER A 196 9.49 10.46 -6.25
N CYS A 197 8.72 9.38 -6.07
CA CYS A 197 9.03 8.06 -6.62
C CYS A 197 9.18 8.11 -8.16
N LEU A 198 8.24 8.77 -8.85
CA LEU A 198 8.28 8.90 -10.31
C LEU A 198 9.53 9.66 -10.78
N THR A 199 9.87 10.78 -10.12
CA THR A 199 11.06 11.56 -10.49
C THR A 199 12.34 10.75 -10.34
N LEU A 200 12.47 9.93 -9.29
CA LEU A 200 13.60 9.02 -9.13
C LEU A 200 13.60 7.91 -10.19
N PHE A 201 12.43 7.33 -10.48
CA PHE A 201 12.31 6.30 -11.50
C PHE A 201 12.74 6.81 -12.87
N VAL A 202 12.27 8.00 -13.28
CA VAL A 202 12.66 8.63 -14.55
C VAL A 202 14.15 8.96 -14.57
N SER A 203 14.68 9.51 -13.47
CA SER A 203 16.11 9.85 -13.37
C SER A 203 16.99 8.59 -13.50
N LEU A 204 16.56 7.48 -12.91
CA LEU A 204 17.25 6.19 -13.00
C LEU A 204 17.20 5.60 -14.41
N VAL A 205 16.07 5.72 -15.10
CA VAL A 205 15.95 5.26 -16.49
C VAL A 205 16.81 6.11 -17.44
N HIS A 206 16.91 7.42 -17.21
CA HIS A 206 17.69 8.32 -18.07
C HIS A 206 19.21 8.25 -17.81
N SER A 207 19.61 7.83 -16.60
CA SER A 207 21.02 7.65 -16.23
C SER A 207 21.64 6.36 -16.78
N ASN A 208 20.86 5.48 -17.42
CA ASN A 208 21.24 4.14 -17.82
C ASN A 208 21.07 3.93 -19.33
#